data_AF-A0A4U7D7F4-F1
#
_entry.id   AF-A0A4U7D7F4-F1
#
_cell.length_a   1.000
_cell.length_b   1.000
_cell.length_c   1.000
_cell.angle_alpha   90.00
_cell.angle_beta   90.00
_cell.angle_gamma   90.00
#
_symmetry.space_group_name_H-M   'P 1'
#
loop_
_entity.id
_entity.type
_entity.pdbx_description
1 polymer ?
#
loop_
_entity_poly.entity_id
_entity_poly.type
_entity_poly.pdbx_seq_one_letter_code
_entity_poly.pdbx_strand_id
1 'polypeptide(L)' 'MTDISVIIPTLKPRDEVECIDHLESNSFSDYEVCLQSEPTATSARNAGIERAESDKLVFLDDDSRPREVGTETAGGV' A
#
# COMPACT_ATOMS: atom_id res chain seq x y z
N MET A 1 0.79 -14.57 -10.28
CA MET A 1 -0.37 -14.09 -9.53
C MET A 1 0.18 -13.27 -8.40
N THR A 2 -0.35 -12.08 -8.23
CA THR A 2 0.03 -11.18 -7.15
C THR A 2 -0.39 -11.77 -5.81
N ASP A 3 0.45 -11.71 -4.79
CA ASP A 3 0.16 -12.32 -3.48
C ASP A 3 -0.60 -11.36 -2.55
N ILE A 4 -0.46 -10.04 -2.77
CA ILE A 4 -1.00 -8.98 -1.91
C ILE A 4 -1.55 -7.83 -2.76
N SER A 5 -2.74 -7.33 -2.40
CA SER A 5 -3.27 -6.06 -2.92
C SER A 5 -3.06 -4.96 -1.87
N VAL A 6 -2.26 -3.95 -2.22
CA VAL A 6 -1.98 -2.78 -1.37
C VAL A 6 -2.96 -1.67 -1.72
N ILE A 7 -3.87 -1.37 -0.81
CA ILE A 7 -4.91 -0.36 -0.98
C ILE A 7 -4.45 0.94 -0.34
N ILE A 8 -4.33 1.98 -1.16
CA ILE A 8 -3.84 3.30 -0.76
C ILE A 8 -4.94 4.34 -1.02
N PRO A 9 -5.64 4.82 0.02
CA PRO A 9 -6.56 5.94 -0.13
C PRO A 9 -5.77 7.25 -0.22
N THR A 10 -5.98 8.05 -1.27
CA THR A 10 -5.37 9.38 -1.40
C THR A 10 -6.19 10.30 -2.28
N LEU A 11 -6.12 11.61 -2.02
CA LEU A 11 -6.60 12.63 -2.94
C LEU A 11 -5.47 13.26 -3.76
N LYS A 12 -4.22 12.85 -3.50
CA LYS A 12 -3.04 13.37 -4.19
C LYS A 12 -2.92 12.74 -5.59
N PRO A 13 -2.37 13.47 -6.56
CA PRO A 13 -1.84 12.87 -7.78
C PRO A 13 -0.83 11.76 -7.45
N ARG A 14 -0.76 10.70 -8.28
CA ARG A 14 0.10 9.53 -8.02
C ARG A 14 1.57 9.90 -7.76
N ASP A 15 2.08 10.87 -8.52
CA ASP A 15 3.45 11.39 -8.45
C ASP A 15 3.76 12.21 -7.18
N GLU A 16 2.74 12.52 -6.38
CA GLU A 16 2.88 13.18 -5.08
C GLU A 16 2.69 12.20 -3.90
N VAL A 17 2.48 10.91 -4.15
CA VAL A 17 2.26 9.89 -3.11
C VAL A 17 3.59 9.28 -2.68
N GLU A 18 4.14 9.78 -1.58
CA GLU A 18 5.45 9.37 -1.04
C GLU A 18 5.58 7.85 -0.85
N CYS A 19 4.50 7.19 -0.41
CA CYS A 19 4.56 5.76 -0.13
C CYS A 19 4.72 4.90 -1.39
N ILE A 20 4.35 5.41 -2.58
CA ILE A 20 4.55 4.71 -3.85
C ILE A 20 6.04 4.67 -4.20
N ASP A 21 6.77 5.77 -4.03
CA ASP A 21 8.22 5.80 -4.26
C ASP A 21 8.95 4.80 -3.35
N HIS A 22 8.49 4.69 -2.10
CA HIS A 22 9.02 3.70 -1.15
C HIS A 22 8.69 2.26 -1.56
N LEU A 23 7.48 1.99 -2.04
CA LEU A 23 7.08 0.67 -2.52
C LEU A 23 7.87 0.27 -3.78
N GLU A 24 8.02 1.17 -4.74
CA GLU A 24 8.73 0.94 -6.01
C GLU A 24 10.25 0.78 -5.84
N SER A 25 10.83 1.34 -4.78
CA SER A 25 12.26 1.19 -4.46
C SER A 25 12.61 -0.08 -3.67
N ASN A 26 11.63 -0.77 -3.09
CA ASN A 26 11.85 -2.00 -2.33
C ASN A 26 12.00 -3.23 -3.23
N SER A 27 12.75 -4.24 -2.78
CA SER A 27 12.95 -5.50 -3.51
C SER A 27 11.75 -6.46 -3.45
N PHE A 28 10.70 -6.12 -2.71
CA PHE A 28 9.45 -6.89 -2.66
C PHE A 28 8.66 -6.61 -3.94
N SER A 29 8.23 -7.65 -4.67
CA SER A 29 7.65 -7.47 -6.02
C SER A 29 6.31 -8.16 -6.25
N ASP A 30 5.81 -8.96 -5.30
CA ASP A 30 4.57 -9.73 -5.45
C ASP A 30 3.36 -9.01 -4.85
N TYR A 31 3.20 -7.73 -5.17
CA TYR A 31 2.04 -6.94 -4.82
C TYR A 31 1.52 -6.07 -5.97
N GLU A 32 0.24 -5.70 -5.90
CA GLU A 32 -0.38 -4.70 -6.74
C GLU A 32 -0.73 -3.48 -5.89
N VAL A 33 -0.81 -2.31 -6.53
CA VAL A 33 -1.16 -1.06 -5.86
C VAL A 33 -2.52 -0.59 -6.36
N CYS A 34 -3.51 -0.62 -5.47
CA CYS A 34 -4.84 -0.07 -5.69
C CYS A 34 -4.90 1.35 -5.11
N LEU A 35 -4.55 2.35 -5.92
CA LEU A 35 -4.69 3.76 -5.55
C LEU A 35 -6.14 4.22 -5.73
N GLN A 36 -6.74 4.79 -4.68
CA GLN A 36 -8.18 5.11 -4.64
C GLN A 36 -8.44 6.54 -4.16
N SER A 37 -9.29 7.27 -4.88
CA SER A 37 -9.48 8.73 -4.73
C SER A 37 -10.91 9.14 -4.40
N GLU A 38 -11.69 8.23 -3.82
CA GLU A 38 -13.04 8.50 -3.40
C GLU A 38 -13.07 9.56 -2.27
N PRO A 39 -14.18 10.30 -2.10
CA PRO A 39 -14.21 11.50 -1.25
C PRO A 39 -13.88 11.28 0.23
N THR A 40 -13.97 10.04 0.72
CA THR A 40 -13.61 9.68 2.08
C THR A 40 -12.64 8.50 2.08
N ALA A 41 -11.74 8.45 3.08
CA ALA A 41 -10.84 7.31 3.25
C ALA A 41 -11.60 5.98 3.34
N THR A 42 -12.77 5.96 3.99
CA THR A 42 -13.61 4.75 4.10
C THR A 42 -14.13 4.31 2.73
N SER A 43 -14.70 5.23 1.94
CA SER A 43 -15.18 4.89 0.59
C SER A 43 -14.04 4.44 -0.33
N ALA A 44 -12.86 5.04 -0.19
CA ALA A 44 -11.69 4.68 -1.00
C ALA A 44 -11.17 3.29 -0.64
N ARG A 45 -11.12 2.95 0.65
CA ARG A 45 -10.77 1.59 1.11
C ARG A 45 -11.76 0.55 0.58
N ASN A 46 -13.06 0.83 0.63
CA ASN A 46 -14.10 -0.08 0.10
C ASN A 46 -13.96 -0.30 -1.41
N ALA A 47 -13.78 0.78 -2.18
CA ALA A 47 -13.56 0.69 -3.62
C ALA A 47 -12.24 -0.05 -3.96
N GLY A 48 -11.23 0.06 -3.09
CA GLY A 48 -10.00 -0.73 -3.16
C GLY A 48 -10.24 -2.22 -2.95
N ILE A 49 -11.02 -2.60 -1.93
CA ILE A 49 -11.39 -4.00 -1.64
C ILE A 49 -12.11 -4.61 -2.84
N GLU A 50 -13.04 -3.88 -3.46
CA GLU A 50 -13.81 -4.39 -4.61
C GLU A 50 -12.95 -4.59 -5.88
N ARG A 51 -11.85 -3.84 -6.01
CA ARG A 51 -10.93 -3.93 -7.15
C ARG A 51 -9.76 -4.88 -6.94
N ALA A 52 -9.47 -5.27 -5.70
CA ALA A 52 -8.35 -6.12 -5.36
C ALA A 52 -8.44 -7.48 -6.07
N GLU A 53 -7.35 -7.90 -6.69
CA GLU A 53 -7.23 -9.19 -7.37
C GLU A 53 -6.64 -10.29 -6.46
N SER A 54 -6.15 -9.93 -5.26
CA SER A 54 -5.51 -10.86 -4.32
C SER A 54 -6.37 -11.12 -3.09
N ASP A 55 -6.25 -12.32 -2.50
CA ASP A 55 -6.95 -12.69 -1.26
C ASP A 55 -6.40 -11.98 0.00
N LYS A 56 -5.15 -11.50 -0.06
CA LYS A 56 -4.51 -10.76 1.03
C LYS A 56 -4.55 -9.27 0.74
N LEU A 57 -5.16 -8.51 1.65
CA LEU A 57 -5.29 -7.06 1.55
C LEU A 57 -4.42 -6.37 2.58
N VAL A 58 -3.67 -5.35 2.14
CA VAL A 58 -2.89 -4.46 3.02
C VAL A 58 -3.40 -3.04 2.81
N PHE A 59 -3.72 -2.34 3.89
CA PHE A 59 -4.05 -0.92 3.83
C PHE A 59 -2.82 -0.12 4.20
N LEU A 60 -2.47 0.84 3.34
CA LEU A 60 -1.34 1.72 3.55
C LEU A 60 -1.79 3.17 3.32
N ASP A 61 -1.58 4.03 4.30
CA ASP A 61 -1.90 5.44 4.13
C ASP A 61 -0.84 6.12 3.24
N ASP A 62 -1.24 7.19 2.53
CA ASP A 62 -0.44 7.80 1.45
C ASP A 62 0.81 8.57 1.94
N ASP A 63 0.90 8.78 3.24
CA ASP A 63 1.99 9.44 3.97
C ASP A 63 2.85 8.46 4.79
N SER A 64 2.57 7.16 4.68
CA SER A 64 3.32 6.12 5.36
C SER A 64 4.60 5.75 4.62
N ARG A 65 5.62 5.31 5.37
CA ARG A 65 6.91 4.88 4.81
C ARG A 65 7.21 3.44 5.22
N PRO A 66 6.82 2.44 4.41
CA PRO A 66 7.15 1.04 4.68
C PRO A 66 8.66 0.87 4.80
N ARG A 67 9.12 0.25 5.88
CA ARG A 67 10.54 -0.08 6.04
C ARG A 67 10.85 -1.37 5.32
N GLU A 68 12.03 -1.45 4.72
CA GLU A 68 12.62 -2.75 4.42
C GLU A 68 12.78 -3.53 5.72
N VAL A 69 12.39 -4.81 5.70
CA VAL A 69 12.79 -5.73 6.76
C VAL A 69 14.28 -5.97 6.59
N GLY A 70 15.09 -5.10 7.18
CA GLY A 70 16.49 -5.39 7.46
C GLY A 70 16.58 -6.61 8.37
N THR A 71 17.66 -7.37 8.26
CA THR A 71 17.98 -8.59 9.03
C THR A 71 18.04 -8.43 10.57
N GLU A 72 17.56 -7.33 11.11
CA GLU A 72 17.57 -7.07 12.55
C GLU A 72 16.29 -7.59 13.17
N THR A 73 16.44 -8.72 13.84
CA THR A 73 15.47 -9.31 14.75
C THR A 73 14.98 -8.21 15.69
N ALA A 74 13.66 -8.04 15.82
CA ALA A 74 13.08 -7.22 16.87
C ALA A 74 13.53 -7.80 18.22
N GLY A 75 14.61 -7.26 18.78
CA GLY A 75 15.01 -7.47 20.15
C GLY A 75 13.90 -6.91 21.02
N GLY A 76 13.14 -7.81 21.65
CA GLY A 76 12.17 -7.45 22.66
C GLY A 76 12.84 -6.64 23.77
N VAL A 77 12.15 -5.58 24.18
CA VAL A 77 12.38 -4.89 25.45
C VAL A 77 11.27 -5.30 26.40
#